data_AF-A0A835WQA5-F1
#
_entry.id   AF-A0A835WQA5-F1
#
_cell.length_a   1.000
_cell.length_b   1.000
_cell.length_c   1.000
_cell.angle_alpha   90.00
_cell.angle_beta   90.00
_cell.angle_gamma   90.00
#
_symmetry.space_group_name_H-M   'P 1'
#
loop_
_entity.id
_entity.type
_entity.pdbx_description
1 polymer ?
#
loop_
_entity_poly.entity_id
_entity_poly.type
_entity_poly.pdbx_seq_one_letter_code
_entity_poly.pdbx_strand_id
1 'polypeptide(L)'
;MATIAAVIAAIEKVEVDIDEAGAAIKKVESDIEDITSKLGNRKFSEEDKSSFRKHLDHLYKKEQHLRTKEEQLRTEKEQLRTKEEQLRTEERRREDRKRKEEDEGDEILADYNKYIQRVRVMNGPSQVSLKREQLDPSSPLVKNWRPNTAQTVGLQPELAHPQFAAAVDTLGGAAQLDQATVNAAAKLCCIGADIYEKEVMHFNNRAGDQNTLKVTQGWPSSS
;
A
#
# COMPACT_ATOMS: atom_id res chain seq x y z
N MET A 1 -10.22 15.84 1.68
CA MET A 1 -9.51 15.27 2.85
C MET A 1 -8.56 16.33 3.39
N ALA A 2 -8.48 16.51 4.71
CA ALA A 2 -7.49 17.43 5.29
C ALA A 2 -6.08 16.85 5.07
N THR A 3 -5.14 17.68 4.64
CA THR A 3 -3.72 17.30 4.50
C THR A 3 -2.98 17.54 5.81
N ILE A 4 -1.83 16.88 6.01
CA ILE A 4 -0.95 17.14 7.17
C ILE A 4 -0.58 18.63 7.23
N ALA A 5 -0.24 19.23 6.09
CA ALA A 5 0.04 20.67 5.99
C ALA A 5 -1.12 21.55 6.46
N ALA A 6 -2.37 21.20 6.11
CA ALA A 6 -3.54 21.94 6.57
C ALA A 6 -3.77 21.81 8.09
N VAL A 7 -3.47 20.64 8.68
CA VAL A 7 -3.56 20.44 10.13
C VAL A 7 -2.48 21.23 10.87
N ILE A 8 -1.25 21.23 10.36
CA ILE A 8 -0.14 22.03 10.92
C ILE A 8 -0.50 23.52 10.90
N ALA A 9 -0.99 24.04 9.77
CA ALA A 9 -1.41 25.44 9.68
C ALA A 9 -2.55 25.78 10.66
N ALA A 10 -3.46 24.83 10.93
CA ALA A 10 -4.50 25.01 11.94
C ALA A 10 -3.92 25.05 13.37
N ILE A 11 -2.94 24.19 13.67
CA ILE A 11 -2.24 24.21 14.97
C ILE A 11 -1.54 25.56 15.19
N GLU A 12 -0.82 26.05 14.19
CA GLU A 12 -0.13 27.35 14.24
C GLU A 12 -1.12 28.49 14.49
N LYS A 13 -2.27 28.46 13.82
CA LYS A 13 -3.32 29.46 14.06
C LYS A 13 -3.85 29.42 15.50
N VAL A 14 -4.14 28.22 16.01
CA VAL A 14 -4.62 28.05 17.39
C VAL A 14 -3.55 28.47 18.40
N GLU A 15 -2.25 28.27 18.10
CA GLU A 15 -1.16 28.79 18.92
C GLU A 15 -1.17 30.32 19.03
N VAL A 16 -1.36 31.02 17.90
CA VAL A 16 -1.52 32.48 17.90
C VAL A 16 -2.74 32.90 18.73
N ASP A 17 -3.89 32.23 18.56
CA ASP A 17 -5.11 32.56 19.31
C ASP A 17 -4.93 32.34 20.83
N ILE A 18 -4.15 31.34 21.26
CA ILE A 18 -3.79 31.11 22.66
C ILE A 18 -2.92 32.25 23.19
N ASP A 19 -1.90 32.66 22.44
CA ASP A 19 -1.00 33.74 22.84
C ASP A 19 -1.74 35.08 22.97
N GLU A 20 -2.64 35.37 22.03
CA GLU A 20 -3.53 36.54 22.09
C GLU A 20 -4.45 36.50 23.32
N ALA A 21 -5.05 35.34 23.62
CA ALA A 21 -5.86 35.16 24.82
C ALA A 21 -5.03 35.38 26.10
N GLY A 22 -3.81 34.82 26.15
CA GLY A 22 -2.89 35.00 27.27
C GLY A 22 -2.48 36.46 27.47
N ALA A 23 -2.23 37.20 26.39
CA ALA A 23 -1.95 38.64 26.45
C ALA A 23 -3.16 39.44 26.97
N ALA A 24 -4.38 39.09 26.53
CA ALA A 24 -5.60 39.72 27.01
C ALA A 24 -5.85 39.46 28.50
N ILE A 25 -5.59 38.24 29.00
CA ILE A 25 -5.67 37.89 30.42
C ILE A 25 -4.71 38.75 31.23
N LYS A 26 -3.42 38.81 30.84
CA LYS A 26 -2.41 39.63 31.53
C LYS A 26 -2.81 41.10 31.63
N LYS A 27 -3.41 41.64 30.57
CA LYS A 27 -3.92 43.02 30.58
C LYS A 27 -5.04 43.19 31.61
N VAL A 28 -6.00 42.27 31.65
CA VAL A 28 -7.10 42.31 32.61
C VAL A 28 -6.59 42.16 34.04
N GLU A 29 -5.62 41.28 34.29
CA GLU A 29 -4.96 41.12 35.60
C GLU A 29 -4.31 42.44 36.05
N SER A 30 -3.61 43.14 35.14
CA SER A 30 -3.03 44.45 35.43
C SER A 30 -4.08 45.52 35.74
N ASP A 31 -5.20 45.54 34.99
CA ASP A 31 -6.32 46.47 35.24
C ASP A 31 -6.97 46.18 36.61
N ILE A 32 -7.10 44.92 37.00
CA ILE A 32 -7.59 44.49 38.32
C ILE A 32 -6.68 45.00 39.43
N GLU A 33 -5.35 44.84 39.27
CA GLU A 33 -4.36 45.28 40.26
C GLU A 33 -4.37 46.80 40.46
N ASP A 34 -4.46 47.58 39.38
CA ASP A 34 -4.55 49.04 39.43
C ASP A 34 -5.80 49.50 40.20
N ILE A 35 -6.97 48.92 39.89
CA ILE A 35 -8.22 49.30 40.56
C ILE A 35 -8.24 48.85 42.01
N THR A 36 -7.68 47.68 42.31
CA THR A 36 -7.52 47.20 43.68
C THR A 36 -6.65 48.16 44.50
N SER A 37 -5.57 48.67 43.90
CA SER A 37 -4.70 49.67 44.51
C SER A 37 -5.42 51.00 44.74
N LYS A 38 -6.27 51.44 43.79
CA LYS A 38 -7.12 52.63 43.95
C LYS A 38 -8.15 52.47 45.07
N LEU A 39 -8.74 51.28 45.24
CA LEU A 39 -9.67 50.99 46.34
C LEU A 39 -9.01 51.05 47.72
N GLY A 40 -7.74 50.69 47.83
CA GLY A 40 -6.97 50.81 49.07
C GLY A 40 -6.65 52.27 49.46
N ASN A 41 -6.80 53.22 48.54
CA ASN A 41 -6.52 54.62 48.81
C ASN A 41 -7.67 55.30 49.57
N ARG A 42 -7.33 55.85 50.76
CA ARG A 42 -8.28 56.52 51.66
C ARG A 42 -8.87 57.83 51.12
N LYS A 43 -8.30 58.36 50.03
CA LYS A 43 -8.65 59.65 49.43
C LYS A 43 -9.89 59.61 48.51
N PHE A 44 -10.31 58.43 48.08
CA PHE A 44 -11.49 58.29 47.22
C PHE A 44 -12.79 58.31 48.04
N SER A 45 -13.83 58.92 47.47
CA SER A 45 -15.18 58.92 48.06
C SER A 45 -15.77 57.50 48.07
N GLU A 46 -16.84 57.30 48.83
CA GLU A 46 -17.54 56.00 48.82
C GLU A 46 -18.27 55.75 47.50
N GLU A 47 -18.73 56.81 46.82
CA GLU A 47 -19.28 56.72 45.46
C GLU A 47 -18.24 56.21 44.45
N ASP A 48 -17.01 56.76 44.50
CA ASP A 48 -15.91 56.33 43.64
C ASP A 48 -15.54 54.87 43.92
N LYS A 49 -15.45 54.49 45.19
CA LYS A 49 -15.17 53.10 45.59
C LYS A 49 -16.27 52.15 45.16
N SER A 50 -17.54 52.55 45.22
CA SER A 50 -18.65 51.75 44.71
C SER A 50 -18.53 51.51 43.20
N SER A 51 -18.13 52.53 42.44
CA SER A 51 -17.89 52.41 40.99
C SER A 51 -16.73 51.46 40.68
N PHE A 52 -15.62 51.55 41.43
CA PHE A 52 -14.46 50.67 41.28
C PHE A 52 -14.79 49.21 41.59
N ARG A 53 -15.62 48.94 42.61
CA ARG A 53 -16.08 47.57 42.92
C ARG A 53 -16.90 46.96 41.78
N LYS A 54 -17.80 47.73 41.17
CA LYS A 54 -18.57 47.27 39.99
C LYS A 54 -17.65 46.98 38.81
N HIS A 55 -16.64 47.83 38.59
CA HIS A 55 -15.68 47.61 37.52
C HIS A 55 -14.81 46.38 37.77
N LEU A 56 -14.37 46.14 39.01
CA LEU A 56 -13.66 44.91 39.38
C LEU A 56 -14.50 43.65 39.12
N ASP A 57 -15.76 43.64 39.54
CA ASP A 57 -16.64 42.50 39.29
C ASP A 57 -16.79 42.22 37.78
N HIS A 58 -16.84 43.28 36.96
CA HIS A 58 -16.82 43.15 35.51
C HIS A 58 -15.49 42.58 34.97
N LEU A 59 -14.34 43.07 35.46
CA LEU A 59 -13.03 42.58 35.05
C LEU A 59 -12.81 41.10 35.44
N TYR A 60 -13.20 40.69 36.64
CA TYR A 60 -13.12 39.28 37.06
C TYR A 60 -13.95 38.36 36.18
N LYS A 61 -15.19 38.76 35.84
CA LYS A 61 -16.03 38.01 34.89
C LYS A 61 -15.38 37.89 33.52
N LYS A 62 -14.76 38.97 33.04
CA LYS A 62 -14.03 38.99 31.77
C LYS A 62 -12.80 38.09 31.81
N GLU A 63 -12.01 38.14 32.88
CA GLU A 63 -10.85 37.27 33.09
C GLU A 63 -11.24 35.79 33.07
N GLN A 64 -12.28 35.42 33.83
CA GLN A 64 -12.78 34.05 33.87
C GLN A 64 -13.25 33.56 32.49
N HIS A 65 -13.93 34.43 31.74
CA HIS A 65 -14.35 34.11 30.38
C HIS A 65 -13.14 33.88 29.44
N LEU A 66 -12.12 34.74 29.52
CA LEU A 66 -10.90 34.59 28.72
C LEU A 66 -10.15 33.31 29.07
N ARG A 67 -10.01 32.97 30.37
CA ARG A 67 -9.39 31.70 30.80
C ARG A 67 -10.14 30.48 30.28
N THR A 68 -11.48 30.53 30.30
CA THR A 68 -12.30 29.45 29.74
C THR A 68 -12.06 29.29 28.23
N LYS A 69 -11.96 30.41 27.50
CA LYS A 69 -11.66 30.39 26.07
C LYS A 69 -10.24 29.86 25.78
N GLU A 70 -9.25 30.26 26.57
CA GLU A 70 -7.88 29.77 26.44
C GLU A 70 -7.82 28.24 26.63
N GLU A 71 -8.52 27.70 27.63
CA GLU A 71 -8.59 26.25 27.88
C GLU A 71 -9.24 25.49 26.71
N GLN A 72 -10.29 26.06 26.11
CA GLN A 72 -10.92 25.51 24.92
C GLN A 72 -9.95 25.45 23.74
N LEU A 73 -9.18 26.52 23.50
CA LEU A 73 -8.17 26.56 22.45
C LEU A 73 -7.04 25.55 22.70
N ARG A 74 -6.60 25.39 23.95
CA ARG A 74 -5.62 24.35 24.33
C ARG A 74 -6.14 22.95 24.04
N THR A 75 -7.41 22.70 24.34
CA THR A 75 -8.07 21.42 24.03
C THR A 75 -8.15 21.18 22.52
N GLU A 76 -8.54 22.20 21.74
CA GLU A 76 -8.57 22.13 20.28
C GLU A 76 -7.19 21.83 19.68
N LYS A 77 -6.15 22.50 20.19
CA LYS A 77 -4.77 22.27 19.78
C LYS A 77 -4.34 20.81 19.97
N GLU A 78 -4.69 20.21 21.11
CA GLU A 78 -4.35 18.81 21.41
C GLU A 78 -5.08 17.83 20.48
N GLN A 79 -6.35 18.11 20.16
CA GLN A 79 -7.11 17.33 19.19
C GLN A 79 -6.48 17.41 17.79
N LEU A 80 -6.02 18.61 17.38
CA LEU A 80 -5.33 18.78 16.11
C LEU A 80 -3.98 18.04 16.08
N ARG A 81 -3.20 18.04 17.17
CA ARG A 81 -1.96 17.26 17.27
C ARG A 81 -2.19 15.76 17.14
N THR A 82 -3.21 15.24 17.83
CA THR A 82 -3.62 13.84 17.70
C THR A 82 -3.98 13.49 16.25
N LYS A 83 -4.71 14.39 15.58
CA LYS A 83 -5.08 14.22 14.16
C LYS A 83 -3.87 14.28 13.23
N GLU A 84 -2.90 15.14 13.50
CA GLU A 84 -1.64 15.19 12.74
C GLU A 84 -0.88 13.87 12.82
N GLU A 85 -0.74 13.30 14.02
CA GLU A 85 -0.05 12.04 14.24
C GLU A 85 -0.73 10.86 13.54
N GLN A 86 -2.07 10.81 13.57
CA GLN A 86 -2.84 9.82 12.83
C GLN A 86 -2.59 9.90 11.32
N LEU A 87 -2.58 11.12 10.77
CA LEU A 87 -2.32 11.32 9.34
C LEU A 87 -0.90 10.90 8.95
N ARG A 88 0.12 11.25 9.75
CA ARG A 88 1.51 10.82 9.53
C ARG A 88 1.67 9.30 9.58
N THR A 89 0.92 8.63 10.46
CA THR A 89 0.94 7.17 10.57
C THR A 89 0.31 6.51 9.35
N GLU A 90 -0.82 7.02 8.88
CA GLU A 90 -1.48 6.49 7.68
C GLU A 90 -0.68 6.77 6.39
N GLU A 91 0.04 7.88 6.32
CA GLU A 91 0.98 8.19 5.23
C GLU A 91 2.13 7.18 5.19
N ARG A 92 2.81 6.94 6.30
CA ARG A 92 3.85 5.89 6.40
C ARG A 92 3.33 4.52 5.99
N ARG A 93 2.13 4.14 6.45
CA ARG A 93 1.52 2.86 6.09
C ARG A 93 1.25 2.75 4.59
N ARG A 94 0.86 3.85 3.94
CA ARG A 94 0.70 3.90 2.48
C ARG A 94 2.03 3.74 1.75
N GLU A 95 3.08 4.43 2.21
CA GLU A 95 4.42 4.32 1.63
C GLU A 95 4.98 2.91 1.77
N ASP A 96 4.85 2.29 2.94
CA ASP A 96 5.29 0.90 3.17
C ASP A 96 4.56 -0.08 2.27
N ARG A 97 3.24 0.11 2.06
CA ARG A 97 2.48 -0.72 1.12
C ARG A 97 2.99 -0.53 -0.31
N LYS A 98 3.25 0.71 -0.73
CA LYS A 98 3.77 1.01 -2.07
C LYS A 98 5.13 0.35 -2.31
N ARG A 99 6.02 0.39 -1.33
CA ARG A 99 7.34 -0.29 -1.41
C ARG A 99 7.19 -1.79 -1.59
N LYS A 100 6.29 -2.43 -0.83
CA LYS A 100 6.01 -3.87 -0.99
C LYS A 100 5.47 -4.21 -2.37
N GLU A 101 4.56 -3.40 -2.89
CA GLU A 101 4.02 -3.57 -4.24
C GLU A 101 5.12 -3.38 -5.31
N GLU A 102 6.06 -2.45 -5.11
CA GLU A 102 7.23 -2.26 -5.98
C GLU A 102 8.19 -3.46 -5.92
N ASP A 103 8.53 -3.94 -4.72
CA ASP A 103 9.39 -5.12 -4.51
C ASP A 103 8.79 -6.39 -5.13
N GLU A 104 7.49 -6.63 -4.96
CA GLU A 104 6.75 -7.74 -5.59
C GLU A 104 6.76 -7.61 -7.12
N GLY A 105 6.61 -6.38 -7.64
CA GLY A 105 6.68 -6.09 -9.07
C GLY A 105 8.05 -6.41 -9.67
N ASP A 106 9.13 -6.03 -8.98
CA ASP A 106 10.50 -6.30 -9.40
C ASP A 106 10.81 -7.81 -9.38
N GLU A 107 10.30 -8.54 -8.39
CA GLU A 107 10.42 -10.01 -8.33
C GLU A 107 9.73 -10.68 -9.52
N ILE A 108 8.48 -10.28 -9.83
CA ILE A 108 7.73 -10.78 -10.98
C ILE A 108 8.47 -10.47 -12.28
N LEU A 109 9.02 -9.26 -12.42
CA LEU A 109 9.77 -8.87 -13.61
C LEU A 109 11.07 -9.67 -13.76
N ALA A 110 11.76 -9.96 -12.65
CA ALA A 110 12.94 -10.80 -12.64
C ALA A 110 12.62 -12.24 -13.07
N ASP A 111 11.51 -12.80 -12.59
CA ASP A 111 11.06 -14.14 -12.98
C ASP A 111 10.63 -14.20 -14.46
N TYR A 112 9.90 -13.19 -14.93
CA TYR A 112 9.55 -13.04 -16.35
C TYR A 112 10.79 -12.99 -17.25
N ASN A 113 11.82 -12.21 -16.86
CA ASN A 113 13.06 -12.14 -17.63
C ASN A 113 13.79 -13.49 -17.66
N LYS A 114 13.80 -14.25 -16.56
CA LYS A 114 14.36 -15.62 -16.54
C LYS A 114 13.60 -16.54 -17.50
N TYR A 115 12.27 -16.47 -17.52
CA TYR A 115 11.44 -17.22 -18.46
C TYR A 115 11.77 -16.88 -19.92
N ILE A 116 11.81 -15.59 -20.27
CA ILE A 116 12.11 -15.16 -21.65
C ILE A 116 13.52 -15.58 -22.09
N GLN A 117 14.52 -15.48 -21.22
CA GLN A 117 15.87 -15.94 -21.53
C GLN A 117 15.90 -17.45 -21.80
N ARG A 118 15.15 -18.25 -21.03
CA ARG A 118 14.99 -19.68 -21.27
C ARG A 118 14.36 -19.96 -22.63
N VAL A 119 13.28 -19.27 -22.96
CA VAL A 119 12.59 -19.44 -24.26
C VAL A 119 13.49 -19.08 -25.43
N ARG A 120 14.31 -18.02 -25.32
CA ARG A 120 15.23 -17.60 -26.39
C ARG A 120 16.32 -18.62 -26.73
N VAL A 121 16.80 -19.38 -25.74
CA VAL A 121 17.83 -20.41 -25.96
C VAL A 121 17.26 -21.76 -26.37
N MET A 122 15.93 -21.93 -26.29
CA MET A 122 15.27 -23.12 -26.81
C MET A 122 15.09 -23.01 -28.32
N ASN A 123 15.50 -24.06 -29.05
CA ASN A 123 15.16 -24.17 -30.46
C ASN A 123 13.63 -24.27 -30.59
N GLY A 124 13.04 -23.43 -31.45
CA GLY A 124 11.62 -23.51 -31.74
C GLY A 124 11.26 -24.93 -32.22
N PRO A 125 10.08 -25.47 -31.87
CA PRO A 125 9.70 -26.86 -32.19
C PRO A 125 9.86 -27.23 -33.68
N SER A 126 9.78 -26.23 -34.57
CA SER A 126 9.94 -26.38 -36.02
C SER A 126 11.40 -26.45 -36.51
N GLN A 127 12.37 -26.05 -35.70
CA GLN A 127 13.81 -26.14 -36.02
C GLN A 127 14.49 -27.35 -35.40
N VAL A 128 13.79 -28.05 -34.52
CA VAL A 128 14.21 -29.35 -34.03
C VAL A 128 13.96 -30.35 -35.15
N SER A 129 15.03 -30.90 -35.73
CA SER A 129 14.86 -31.99 -36.69
C SER A 129 14.25 -33.19 -35.97
N LEU A 130 12.92 -33.37 -36.09
CA LEU A 130 12.14 -34.44 -35.47
C LEU A 130 12.80 -35.82 -35.66
N LYS A 131 13.42 -36.04 -36.83
CA LYS A 131 14.13 -37.28 -37.16
C LYS A 131 15.37 -37.55 -36.30
N ARG A 132 16.07 -36.53 -35.81
CA ARG A 132 17.31 -36.72 -35.02
C ARG A 132 17.04 -36.89 -33.54
N GLU A 133 16.01 -36.23 -33.01
CA GLU A 133 15.71 -36.25 -31.58
C GLU A 133 14.71 -37.33 -31.16
N GLN A 134 13.92 -37.88 -32.08
CA GLN A 134 13.12 -39.08 -31.80
C GLN A 134 13.98 -40.36 -31.68
N LEU A 135 15.20 -40.34 -32.22
CA LEU A 135 16.09 -41.50 -32.26
C LEU A 135 17.23 -41.42 -31.24
N ASP A 136 17.49 -40.25 -30.66
CA ASP A 136 18.52 -40.07 -29.62
C ASP A 136 17.87 -39.82 -28.24
N PRO A 137 17.83 -40.82 -27.34
CA PRO A 137 17.30 -40.66 -25.98
C PRO A 137 18.10 -39.65 -25.14
N SER A 138 19.25 -39.17 -25.63
CA SER A 138 20.08 -38.15 -25.00
C SER A 138 19.68 -36.71 -25.38
N SER A 139 18.70 -36.55 -26.28
CA SER A 139 18.24 -35.26 -26.80
C SER A 139 17.80 -34.30 -25.66
N PRO A 140 18.11 -32.99 -25.76
CA PRO A 140 17.62 -31.97 -24.84
C PRO A 140 16.09 -31.94 -24.73
N LEU A 141 15.37 -32.26 -25.80
CA LEU A 141 13.91 -32.20 -25.85
C LEU A 141 13.28 -33.41 -25.15
N VAL A 142 13.90 -34.59 -25.27
CA VAL A 142 13.52 -35.79 -24.49
C VAL A 142 13.83 -35.58 -23.00
N LYS A 143 14.96 -34.93 -22.66
CA LYS A 143 15.29 -34.56 -21.27
C LYS A 143 14.34 -33.51 -20.69
N ASN A 144 13.83 -32.59 -21.51
CA ASN A 144 12.84 -31.60 -21.10
C ASN A 144 11.43 -32.21 -20.93
N TRP A 145 11.11 -33.28 -21.65
CA TRP A 145 9.84 -34.03 -21.53
C TRP A 145 9.90 -35.19 -20.52
N ARG A 146 11.10 -35.63 -20.14
CA ARG A 146 11.37 -36.60 -19.07
C ARG A 146 12.16 -35.92 -17.96
N PRO A 147 11.51 -35.11 -17.11
CA PRO A 147 12.19 -34.57 -15.95
C PRO A 147 12.64 -35.75 -15.10
N ASN A 148 13.94 -35.93 -14.87
CA ASN A 148 14.35 -36.81 -13.78
C ASN A 148 13.88 -36.17 -12.46
N THR A 149 13.69 -36.97 -11.41
CA THR A 149 13.21 -36.51 -10.10
C THR A 149 14.09 -35.43 -9.44
N ALA A 150 15.30 -35.20 -9.93
CA ALA A 150 16.19 -34.12 -9.48
C ALA A 150 16.06 -32.81 -10.29
N GLN A 151 15.31 -32.80 -11.40
CA GLN A 151 15.10 -31.62 -12.29
C GLN A 151 13.64 -31.10 -12.29
N THR A 152 12.79 -31.59 -11.39
CA THR A 152 11.35 -31.25 -11.29
C THR A 152 11.05 -29.95 -10.54
N VAL A 153 12.06 -29.19 -10.11
CA VAL A 153 11.84 -27.95 -9.36
C VAL A 153 11.16 -26.91 -10.25
N GLY A 154 9.88 -26.62 -9.98
CA GLY A 154 9.07 -25.64 -10.69
C GLY A 154 8.17 -26.20 -11.80
N LEU A 155 8.12 -27.52 -12.01
CA LEU A 155 7.09 -28.15 -12.84
C LEU A 155 5.82 -28.36 -12.01
N GLN A 156 4.66 -28.29 -12.66
CA GLN A 156 3.40 -28.65 -11.99
C GLN A 156 3.45 -30.12 -11.52
N PRO A 157 2.93 -30.44 -10.32
CA PRO A 157 3.06 -31.77 -9.72
C PRO A 157 2.52 -32.90 -10.59
N GLU A 158 1.57 -32.61 -11.49
CA GLU A 158 0.99 -33.52 -12.47
C GLU A 158 2.01 -33.98 -13.53
N LEU A 159 2.94 -33.10 -13.94
CA LEU A 159 4.01 -33.41 -14.89
C LEU A 159 5.22 -34.09 -14.23
N ALA A 160 5.32 -33.98 -12.90
CA ALA A 160 6.31 -34.70 -12.09
C ALA A 160 5.82 -36.09 -11.64
N HIS A 161 4.63 -36.53 -12.09
CA HIS A 161 4.02 -37.77 -11.62
C HIS A 161 4.77 -39.01 -12.13
N PRO A 162 5.15 -39.97 -11.26
CA PRO A 162 5.95 -41.15 -11.66
C PRO A 162 5.30 -42.00 -12.75
N GLN A 163 3.95 -42.05 -12.79
CA GLN A 163 3.24 -42.80 -13.83
C GLN A 163 3.34 -42.13 -15.21
N PHE A 164 3.48 -40.81 -15.27
CA PHE A 164 3.70 -40.10 -16.53
C PHE A 164 5.09 -40.45 -17.08
N ALA A 165 6.13 -40.37 -16.25
CA ALA A 165 7.48 -40.77 -16.63
C ALA A 165 7.54 -42.24 -17.09
N ALA A 166 6.92 -43.16 -16.34
CA ALA A 166 6.86 -44.58 -16.69
C ALA A 166 6.10 -44.85 -18.01
N ALA A 167 5.03 -44.10 -18.28
CA ALA A 167 4.30 -44.20 -19.54
C ALA A 167 5.13 -43.73 -20.74
N VAL A 168 5.86 -42.62 -20.59
CA VAL A 168 6.76 -42.09 -21.63
C VAL A 168 7.95 -43.04 -21.85
N ASP A 169 8.49 -43.66 -20.80
CA ASP A 169 9.55 -44.68 -20.90
C ASP A 169 9.08 -45.92 -21.68
N THR A 170 7.86 -46.40 -21.39
CA THR A 170 7.25 -47.55 -22.08
C THR A 170 7.00 -47.25 -23.55
N LEU A 171 6.54 -46.04 -23.88
CA LEU A 171 6.33 -45.56 -25.24
C LEU A 171 7.62 -45.46 -26.08
N GLY A 172 8.75 -45.13 -25.44
CA GLY A 172 10.04 -44.95 -26.12
C GLY A 172 10.81 -46.24 -26.42
N GLY A 173 10.42 -47.37 -25.81
CA GLY A 173 11.16 -48.64 -25.91
C GLY A 173 10.52 -49.75 -26.76
N ALA A 174 9.26 -49.61 -27.17
CA ALA A 174 8.53 -50.68 -27.85
C ALA A 174 8.55 -50.55 -29.38
N ALA A 175 8.97 -51.63 -30.07
CA ALA A 175 9.05 -51.68 -31.54
C ALA A 175 7.66 -51.69 -32.24
N GLN A 176 6.61 -52.08 -31.52
CA GLN A 176 5.22 -51.94 -31.94
C GLN A 176 4.38 -51.51 -30.74
N LEU A 177 3.79 -50.33 -30.84
CA LEU A 177 2.86 -49.80 -29.85
C LEU A 177 1.46 -50.26 -30.20
N ASP A 178 0.74 -50.81 -29.23
CA ASP A 178 -0.67 -51.12 -29.42
C ASP A 178 -1.50 -49.83 -29.48
N GLN A 179 -2.68 -49.92 -30.11
CA GLN A 179 -3.55 -48.76 -30.30
C GLN A 179 -3.99 -48.13 -28.97
N ALA A 180 -4.06 -48.92 -27.89
CA ALA A 180 -4.42 -48.44 -26.56
C ALA A 180 -3.36 -47.48 -26.01
N THR A 181 -2.08 -47.82 -26.17
CA THR A 181 -0.95 -47.00 -25.73
C THR A 181 -0.84 -45.71 -26.55
N VAL A 182 -1.07 -45.78 -27.87
CA VAL A 182 -1.14 -44.60 -28.75
C VAL A 182 -2.28 -43.66 -28.33
N ASN A 183 -3.46 -44.21 -28.03
CA ASN A 183 -4.61 -43.43 -27.56
C ASN A 183 -4.37 -42.78 -26.19
N ALA A 184 -3.66 -43.47 -25.29
CA ALA A 184 -3.28 -42.92 -23.99
C ALA A 184 -2.27 -41.76 -24.13
N ALA A 185 -1.26 -41.92 -24.99
CA ALA A 185 -0.29 -40.87 -25.31
C ALA A 185 -0.97 -39.63 -25.91
N ALA A 186 -1.89 -39.84 -26.86
CA ALA A 186 -2.64 -38.75 -27.48
C ALA A 186 -3.48 -37.98 -26.44
N LYS A 187 -4.14 -38.67 -25.52
CA LYS A 187 -4.89 -38.03 -24.42
C LYS A 187 -3.98 -37.23 -23.49
N LEU A 188 -2.81 -37.75 -23.15
CA LEU A 188 -1.83 -37.03 -22.34
C LEU A 188 -1.29 -35.78 -23.05
N CYS A 189 -1.06 -35.84 -24.37
CA CYS A 189 -0.70 -34.66 -25.16
C CYS A 189 -1.81 -33.61 -25.18
N CYS A 190 -3.08 -34.01 -25.32
CA CYS A 190 -4.21 -33.08 -25.23
C CYS A 190 -4.31 -32.44 -23.85
N ILE A 191 -4.15 -33.22 -22.78
CA ILE A 191 -4.13 -32.69 -21.40
C ILE A 191 -2.97 -31.70 -21.22
N GLY A 192 -1.78 -32.02 -21.73
CA GLY A 192 -0.64 -31.12 -21.72
C GLY A 192 -0.93 -29.81 -22.47
N ALA A 193 -1.53 -29.90 -23.66
CA ALA A 193 -1.93 -28.73 -24.44
C ALA A 193 -2.97 -27.86 -23.71
N ASP A 194 -3.98 -28.47 -23.09
CA ASP A 194 -5.00 -27.76 -22.29
C ASP A 194 -4.38 -27.06 -21.08
N ILE A 195 -3.35 -27.66 -20.44
CA ILE A 195 -2.62 -27.03 -19.33
C ILE A 195 -1.87 -25.79 -19.84
N TYR A 196 -1.14 -25.90 -20.94
CA TYR A 196 -0.44 -24.76 -21.53
C TYR A 196 -1.41 -23.64 -21.97
N GLU A 197 -2.56 -23.97 -22.54
CA GLU A 197 -3.56 -23.00 -22.95
C GLU A 197 -4.20 -22.29 -21.74
N LYS A 198 -4.48 -23.02 -20.66
CA LYS A 198 -4.94 -22.44 -19.38
C LYS A 198 -3.90 -21.58 -18.71
N GLU A 199 -2.62 -21.96 -18.75
CA GLU A 199 -1.53 -21.13 -18.25
C GLU A 199 -1.49 -19.81 -19.03
N VAL A 200 -1.49 -19.86 -20.37
CA VAL A 200 -1.54 -18.66 -21.23
C VAL A 200 -2.76 -17.77 -20.91
N MET A 201 -3.93 -18.36 -20.67
CA MET A 201 -5.15 -17.62 -20.29
C MET A 201 -5.07 -17.01 -18.88
N HIS A 202 -4.53 -17.73 -17.89
CA HIS A 202 -4.30 -17.18 -16.55
C HIS A 202 -3.29 -16.02 -16.57
N PHE A 203 -2.27 -16.11 -17.43
CA PHE A 203 -1.32 -15.01 -17.67
C PHE A 203 -2.00 -13.80 -18.32
N ASN A 204 -2.85 -14.00 -19.33
CA ASN A 204 -3.57 -12.91 -20.00
C ASN A 204 -4.60 -12.22 -19.09
N ASN A 205 -5.29 -12.98 -18.24
CA ASN A 205 -6.26 -12.40 -17.29
C ASN A 205 -5.58 -11.62 -16.16
N ARG A 206 -4.42 -12.09 -15.65
CA ARG A 206 -3.62 -11.30 -14.68
C ARG A 206 -3.04 -10.02 -15.29
N ALA A 207 -2.62 -10.07 -16.56
CA ALA A 207 -2.17 -8.87 -17.28
C ALA A 207 -3.33 -7.90 -17.62
N GLY A 208 -4.52 -8.44 -17.87
CA GLY A 208 -5.74 -7.68 -18.14
C GLY A 208 -6.27 -6.92 -16.92
N ASP A 209 -6.28 -7.56 -15.74
CA ASP A 209 -6.71 -6.92 -14.48
C ASP A 209 -5.77 -5.79 -14.02
N GLN A 210 -4.47 -5.87 -14.37
CA GLN A 210 -3.53 -4.77 -14.14
C GLN A 210 -3.76 -3.58 -15.11
N ASN A 211 -4.40 -3.79 -16.26
CA ASN A 211 -4.74 -2.73 -17.20
C ASN A 211 -6.07 -2.06 -16.89
N THR A 212 -7.07 -2.77 -16.34
CA THR A 212 -8.34 -2.17 -15.89
C THR A 212 -8.17 -1.32 -14.63
N LEU A 213 -7.21 -1.63 -13.75
CA LEU A 213 -6.82 -0.77 -12.63
C LEU A 213 -6.09 0.51 -13.07
N LYS A 214 -5.47 0.54 -14.26
CA LYS A 214 -4.84 1.75 -14.82
C LYS A 214 -5.79 2.67 -15.59
N VAL A 215 -6.90 2.15 -16.12
CA VAL A 215 -7.87 2.96 -16.91
C VAL A 215 -8.81 3.79 -16.02
N THR A 216 -8.94 3.49 -14.73
CA THR A 216 -9.80 4.26 -13.81
C THR A 216 -9.08 5.41 -13.07
N GLN A 217 -7.76 5.58 -13.25
CA GLN A 217 -7.03 6.73 -12.74
C GLN A 217 -6.41 7.57 -13.87
N GLY A 218 -7.15 8.59 -14.30
CA GLY A 218 -6.56 9.83 -14.79
C GLY A 218 -6.55 10.04 -16.30
N TRP A 219 -7.63 10.63 -16.82
CA TRP A 219 -7.52 11.65 -17.87
C TRP A 219 -7.97 12.99 -17.26
N PRO A 220 -7.06 13.96 -17.03
CA PRO A 220 -7.45 15.35 -16.89
C PRO A 220 -7.67 15.91 -18.30
N SER A 221 -8.94 16.00 -18.70
CA SER A 221 -9.32 16.77 -19.90
C SER A 221 -8.90 18.22 -19.71
N SER A 222 -7.94 18.65 -20.53
CA SER A 222 -7.58 20.05 -20.70
C SER A 222 -8.26 20.56 -21.95
N SER A 223 -9.32 21.36 -21.79
CA SER A 223 -9.79 22.47 -22.65
C SER A 223 -11.09 23.02 -22.05
#